data_AF-A0A8S3G874-F1
#
_entry.id   AF-A0A8S3G874-F1
#
_cell.length_a   1.000
_cell.length_b   1.000
_cell.length_c   1.000
_cell.angle_alpha   90.00
_cell.angle_beta   90.00
_cell.angle_gamma   90.00
#
_symmetry.space_group_name_H-M   'P 1'
#
loop_
_entity.id
_entity.type
_entity.pdbx_description
1 polymer ?
#
loop_
_entity_poly.entity_id
_entity_poly.type
_entity_poly.pdbx_seq_one_letter_code
_entity_poly.pdbx_strand_id
1 'polypeptide(L)'
;MKNIADEFELYAVKCIDSCYEYNETKACELILRQISLFGNITIAQVAVSAKSKKFLLTACFGRVMSEAWYDKLDEINRNAVEMPMLNIGLLSFGVLAPFYIVYRNQNQQEPQEQSTSNEDDQ
;
A
#
# COMPACT_ATOMS: atom_id res chain seq x y z
N MET A 1 0.38 7.27 32.01
CA MET A 1 0.99 7.56 30.70
C MET A 1 0.24 6.98 29.48
N LYS A 2 -0.81 6.14 29.62
CA LYS A 2 -1.54 5.59 28.46
C LYS A 2 -2.30 6.63 27.61
N ASN A 3 -2.89 7.66 28.23
CA ASN A 3 -3.68 8.66 27.49
C ASN A 3 -2.90 9.44 26.41
N ILE A 4 -1.66 9.86 26.71
CA ILE A 4 -0.89 10.69 25.78
C ILE A 4 -0.46 9.88 24.55
N ALA A 5 -0.06 8.62 24.74
CA ALA A 5 0.30 7.74 23.62
C ALA A 5 -0.90 7.49 22.70
N ASP A 6 -2.08 7.28 23.29
CA ASP A 6 -3.32 7.07 22.53
C ASP A 6 -3.76 8.35 21.77
N GLU A 7 -3.50 9.53 22.33
CA GLU A 7 -3.73 10.82 21.67
C GLU A 7 -2.79 11.02 20.48
N PHE A 8 -1.51 10.68 20.62
CA PHE A 8 -0.55 10.74 19.51
C PHE A 8 -0.89 9.73 18.41
N GLU A 9 -1.32 8.52 18.77
CA GLU A 9 -1.79 7.53 17.80
C GLU A 9 -3.01 8.06 17.03
N LEU A 10 -3.99 8.64 17.75
CA LEU A 10 -5.17 9.22 17.12
C LEU A 10 -4.83 10.40 16.20
N TYR A 11 -3.88 11.24 16.60
CA TYR A 11 -3.40 12.34 15.77
C TYR A 11 -2.75 11.82 14.48
N ALA A 12 -1.86 10.82 14.60
CA ALA A 12 -1.21 10.21 13.44
C ALA A 12 -2.23 9.57 12.48
N VAL A 13 -3.26 8.90 13.00
CA VAL A 13 -4.38 8.36 12.20
C VAL A 13 -5.08 9.47 11.43
N LYS A 14 -5.47 10.56 12.11
CA LYS A 14 -6.12 11.69 11.45
C LYS A 14 -5.26 12.32 10.36
N CYS A 15 -3.96 12.48 10.61
CA CYS A 15 -3.03 13.01 9.62
C CYS A 15 -2.97 12.13 8.36
N ILE A 16 -2.81 10.82 8.53
CA ILE A 16 -2.70 9.93 7.38
C ILE A 16 -4.04 9.78 6.64
N ASP A 17 -5.17 9.80 7.36
CA ASP A 17 -6.50 9.78 6.77
C ASP A 17 -6.72 11.02 5.90
N SER A 18 -6.40 12.22 6.39
CA SER A 18 -6.48 13.44 5.59
C SER A 18 -5.56 13.42 4.38
N CYS A 19 -4.35 12.85 4.49
CA CYS A 19 -3.46 12.67 3.34
C CYS A 19 -4.04 11.68 2.33
N TYR A 20 -4.65 10.60 2.81
CA TYR A 20 -5.25 9.57 1.96
C TYR A 20 -6.48 10.10 1.21
N GLU A 21 -7.34 10.87 1.88
CA GLU A 21 -8.48 11.57 1.27
C GLU A 21 -8.04 12.56 0.18
N TYR A 22 -6.89 13.23 0.36
CA TYR A 22 -6.36 14.15 -0.64
C TYR A 22 -5.71 13.44 -1.83
N ASN A 23 -4.86 12.45 -1.57
CA ASN A 23 -4.21 11.65 -2.60
C ASN A 23 -3.81 10.27 -2.06
N GLU A 24 -4.60 9.26 -2.43
CA GLU A 24 -4.43 7.90 -1.96
C GLU A 24 -3.03 7.33 -2.26
N THR A 25 -2.55 7.50 -3.50
CA THR A 25 -1.27 6.94 -3.95
C THR A 25 -0.10 7.55 -3.19
N LYS A 26 -0.05 8.89 -3.09
CA LYS A 26 1.04 9.59 -2.38
C LYS A 26 1.00 9.33 -0.87
N ALA A 27 -0.18 9.14 -0.30
CA ALA A 27 -0.32 8.76 1.11
C ALA A 27 0.22 7.36 1.37
N CYS A 28 -0.03 6.40 0.48
CA CYS A 28 0.55 5.05 0.56
C CYS A 28 2.08 5.09 0.46
N GLU A 29 2.61 5.88 -0.48
CA GLU A 29 4.05 6.10 -0.62
C GLU A 29 4.68 6.73 0.65
N LEU A 30 3.97 7.67 1.28
CA LEU A 30 4.41 8.31 2.51
C LEU A 30 4.63 7.30 3.66
N ILE A 31 3.76 6.29 3.78
CA ILE A 31 3.89 5.23 4.79
C ILE A 31 5.15 4.38 4.56
N LEU A 32 5.47 4.11 3.29
CA LEU A 32 6.60 3.29 2.88
C LEU A 32 7.93 4.06 2.85
N ARG A 33 7.86 5.39 2.81
CA ARG A 33 9.04 6.25 2.77
C ARG A 33 9.92 6.08 4.00
N GLN A 34 11.23 6.00 3.77
CA GLN A 34 12.23 6.03 4.83
C GLN A 34 12.49 7.48 5.27
N ILE A 35 12.47 7.71 6.58
CA ILE A 35 12.71 9.03 7.16
C ILE A 35 14.11 9.02 7.81
N SER A 36 15.04 9.77 7.20
CA SER A 36 16.45 9.82 7.64
C SER A 36 16.62 10.35 9.05
N LEU A 37 15.78 11.29 9.47
CA LEU A 37 15.79 11.87 10.82
C LEU A 37 15.58 10.84 11.93
N PHE A 38 14.93 9.72 11.64
CA PHE A 38 14.66 8.66 12.60
C PHE A 38 15.48 7.39 12.33
N GLY A 39 16.61 7.51 11.62
CA GLY A 39 17.50 6.38 11.34
C GLY A 39 17.08 5.56 10.12
N ASN A 40 16.50 6.21 9.10
CA ASN A 40 16.04 5.58 7.85
C ASN A 40 14.95 4.51 8.04
N ILE A 41 14.17 4.63 9.11
CA ILE A 41 13.02 3.76 9.35
C ILE A 41 11.79 4.25 8.59
N THR A 42 10.90 3.33 8.25
CA THR A 42 9.60 3.65 7.66
C THR A 42 8.55 3.88 8.73
N ILE A 43 7.49 4.62 8.39
CA ILE A 43 6.35 4.83 9.29
C ILE A 43 5.69 3.48 9.63
N ALA A 44 5.61 2.58 8.65
CA ALA A 44 5.11 1.22 8.86
C ALA A 44 5.90 0.45 9.93
N GLN A 45 7.22 0.50 9.90
CA GLN A 45 8.07 -0.18 10.90
C GLN A 45 7.84 0.37 12.31
N VAL A 46 7.66 1.69 12.44
CA VAL A 46 7.35 2.34 13.72
C VAL A 46 6.00 1.89 14.24
N ALA A 47 4.96 1.92 13.40
CA ALA A 47 3.60 1.54 13.79
C ALA A 47 3.51 0.08 14.24
N VAL A 48 4.19 -0.83 13.53
CA VAL A 48 4.26 -2.25 13.90
C VAL A 48 5.02 -2.45 15.22
N SER A 49 6.17 -1.80 15.39
CA SER A 49 6.98 -1.89 16.60
C SER A 49 6.27 -1.33 17.83
N ALA A 50 5.52 -0.23 17.66
CA ALA A 50 4.71 0.40 18.69
C ALA A 50 3.39 -0.34 18.98
N LYS A 51 3.05 -1.38 18.19
CA LYS A 51 1.77 -2.10 18.27
C LYS A 51 0.55 -1.16 18.17
N SER A 52 0.66 -0.13 17.33
CA SER A 52 -0.36 0.89 17.11
C SER A 52 -1.53 0.34 16.29
N LYS A 53 -2.44 -0.38 16.97
CA LYS A 53 -3.56 -1.08 16.33
C LYS A 53 -4.46 -0.16 15.53
N LYS A 54 -4.72 1.06 16.01
CA LYS A 54 -5.63 1.99 15.32
C LYS A 54 -5.03 2.45 13.99
N PHE A 55 -3.72 2.71 13.99
CA PHE A 55 -2.98 3.08 12.78
C PHE A 55 -2.90 1.94 11.77
N LEU A 56 -2.67 0.70 12.23
CA LEU A 56 -2.59 -0.47 11.35
C LEU A 56 -3.94 -0.83 10.71
N LEU A 57 -5.06 -0.41 11.32
CA LEU A 57 -6.42 -0.63 10.81
C LEU A 57 -6.88 0.45 9.82
N THR A 58 -6.06 1.46 9.57
CA THR A 58 -6.37 2.51 8.59
C THR A 58 -6.41 1.95 7.17
N ALA A 59 -7.36 2.45 6.35
CA ALA A 59 -7.54 2.03 4.95
C ALA A 59 -6.25 2.16 4.11
N CYS A 60 -5.50 3.24 4.31
CA CYS A 60 -4.20 3.47 3.67
C CYS A 60 -3.19 2.34 3.96
N PHE A 61 -3.06 1.94 5.23
CA PHE A 61 -2.15 0.86 5.62
C PHE A 61 -2.61 -0.50 5.08
N GLY A 62 -3.93 -0.76 5.11
CA GLY A 62 -4.52 -1.95 4.51
C GLY A 62 -4.24 -2.05 3.01
N ARG A 63 -4.35 -0.94 2.29
CA ARG A 63 -4.02 -0.87 0.85
C ARG A 63 -2.55 -1.15 0.59
N VAL A 64 -1.64 -0.51 1.32
CA VAL A 64 -0.19 -0.76 1.22
C VAL A 64 0.13 -2.23 1.45
N MET A 65 -0.44 -2.83 2.50
CA MET A 65 -0.21 -4.26 2.79
C MET A 65 -0.77 -5.17 1.71
N SER A 66 -1.94 -4.82 1.17
CA SER A 66 -2.56 -5.61 0.11
C SER A 66 -1.77 -5.51 -1.20
N GLU A 67 -1.31 -4.32 -1.57
CA GLU A 67 -0.41 -4.11 -2.71
C GLU A 67 0.91 -4.86 -2.50
N ALA A 68 1.51 -4.80 -1.32
CA ALA A 68 2.74 -5.54 -1.01
C ALA A 68 2.55 -7.07 -1.04
N TRP A 69 1.37 -7.57 -0.65
CA TRP A 69 1.08 -9.00 -0.62
C TRP A 69 0.79 -9.56 -2.01
N TYR A 70 0.03 -8.84 -2.82
CA TYR A 70 -0.43 -9.30 -4.12
C TYR A 70 0.48 -8.86 -5.27
N ASP A 71 1.26 -7.79 -5.11
CA ASP A 71 2.23 -7.17 -6.04
C ASP A 71 1.71 -7.03 -7.48
N LYS A 72 1.70 -8.12 -8.23
CA LYS A 72 1.29 -8.20 -9.65
C LYS A 72 -0.02 -8.94 -9.89
N LEU A 73 -0.63 -9.53 -8.86
CA LEU A 73 -1.90 -10.24 -8.98
C LEU A 73 -3.05 -9.22 -9.04
N ASP A 74 -3.89 -9.36 -10.05
CA ASP A 74 -5.06 -8.50 -10.22
C ASP A 74 -6.14 -8.78 -9.16
N GLU A 75 -7.08 -7.85 -8.97
CA GLU A 75 -8.15 -7.98 -7.96
C GLU A 75 -9.02 -9.24 -8.17
N ILE A 76 -9.16 -9.70 -9.41
CA ILE A 76 -9.85 -10.95 -9.76
C ILE A 76 -9.16 -12.15 -9.10
N ASN A 77 -7.82 -12.15 -9.05
CA ASN A 77 -7.08 -13.20 -8.38
C ASN A 77 -7.18 -13.09 -6.86
N ARG A 78 -7.35 -11.89 -6.28
CA ARG A 78 -7.53 -11.76 -4.82
C ARG A 78 -8.74 -12.55 -4.33
N ASN A 79 -9.87 -12.43 -5.04
CA ASN A 79 -11.07 -13.21 -4.74
C ASN A 79 -10.88 -14.71 -5.06
N ALA A 80 -10.02 -15.04 -6.04
CA ALA A 80 -9.70 -16.42 -6.38
C ALA A 80 -8.70 -17.09 -5.41
N VAL A 81 -7.89 -16.31 -4.67
CA VAL A 81 -7.00 -16.79 -3.61
C VAL A 81 -7.80 -17.23 -2.38
N GLU A 82 -8.93 -16.56 -2.10
CA GLU A 82 -9.88 -16.99 -1.07
C GLU A 82 -10.72 -18.22 -1.48
N MET A 83 -10.79 -18.51 -2.79
CA MET A 83 -11.42 -19.71 -3.34
C MET A 83 -10.42 -20.89 -3.38
N PRO A 84 -10.88 -22.15 -3.33
CA PRO A 84 -10.02 -23.34 -3.40
C PRO A 84 -9.28 -23.51 -4.74
N MET A 85 -9.45 -22.59 -5.69
CA MET A 85 -8.92 -22.67 -7.05
C MET A 85 -7.39 -22.58 -7.09
N LEU A 86 -6.78 -21.81 -6.18
CA LEU A 86 -5.32 -21.70 -6.08
C LEU A 86 -4.68 -23.00 -5.58
N ASN A 87 -5.37 -23.75 -4.72
CA ASN A 87 -4.94 -25.09 -4.29
C ASN A 87 -4.91 -26.08 -5.47
N ILE A 88 -5.81 -25.94 -6.45
CA ILE A 88 -5.83 -26.78 -7.66
C ILE A 88 -4.62 -26.43 -8.56
N GLY A 89 -4.27 -25.15 -8.66
CA GLY A 89 -3.05 -24.71 -9.36
C GLY A 89 -1.76 -25.23 -8.72
N LEU A 90 -1.69 -25.26 -7.38
CA LEU A 90 -0.55 -25.78 -6.64
C LEU A 90 -0.43 -27.31 -6.77
N LEU A 91 -1.55 -28.04 -6.65
CA LEU A 91 -1.62 -29.50 -6.77
C LEU A 91 -1.32 -30.00 -8.19
N SER A 92 -1.64 -29.18 -9.21
CA SER A 92 -1.32 -29.48 -10.61
C SER A 92 0.10 -29.05 -11.01
N PHE A 93 1.00 -28.78 -10.06
CA PHE A 93 2.38 -28.35 -10.34
C PHE A 93 2.46 -27.11 -11.25
N GLY A 94 1.48 -26.21 -11.15
CA GLY A 94 1.46 -24.96 -11.91
C GLY A 94 1.13 -25.11 -13.40
N VAL A 95 0.76 -26.30 -13.89
CA VAL A 95 0.38 -26.50 -15.32
C VAL A 95 -0.84 -25.66 -15.69
N LEU A 96 -1.76 -25.46 -14.74
CA LEU A 96 -2.97 -24.68 -14.94
C LEU A 96 -2.83 -23.20 -14.50
N ALA A 97 -1.67 -22.79 -13.98
CA ALA A 97 -1.42 -21.42 -13.57
C ALA A 97 -1.73 -20.35 -14.65
N PRO A 98 -1.34 -20.52 -15.94
CA PRO A 98 -1.59 -19.48 -16.95
C PRO A 98 -3.06 -19.31 -17.35
N PHE A 99 -3.94 -20.27 -17.02
CA PHE A 99 -5.38 -20.16 -17.30
C PHE A 99 -6.15 -19.43 -16.21
N TYR A 100 -5.60 -19.37 -14.99
CA TYR A 100 -6.32 -18.88 -13.82
C TYR A 100 -5.70 -17.64 -13.18
N ILE A 101 -4.41 -17.37 -13.43
CA ILE A 101 -3.72 -16.20 -12.87
C ILE A 101 -3.78 -15.05 -13.88
N VAL A 102 -4.61 -14.05 -13.57
CA VAL A 102 -4.63 -12.77 -14.32
C VAL A 102 -3.61 -11.82 -13.70
N TYR A 103 -2.57 -11.47 -14.45
CA TYR A 103 -1.59 -10.47 -14.01
C TYR A 103 -2.08 -9.07 -14.28
N ARG A 104 -1.87 -8.16 -13.32
CA ARG A 104 -2.16 -6.74 -13.45
C ARG A 104 -1.30 -6.16 -14.56
N ASN A 105 -1.94 -5.61 -15.59
CA ASN A 105 -1.25 -5.05 -16.76
C ASN A 105 -0.60 -3.71 -16.38
N GLN A 106 0.72 -3.58 -16.52
CA GLN A 106 1.48 -2.41 -16.05
C GLN A 106 1.22 -1.11 -16.84
N ASN A 107 0.48 -1.17 -17.95
CA ASN A 107 0.28 -0.03 -18.85
C ASN A 107 -0.80 0.99 -18.43
N GLN A 108 -1.30 0.95 -17.19
CA GLN A 108 -2.34 1.87 -16.69
C GLN A 108 -1.90 2.77 -15.52
N GLN A 109 -0.62 2.78 -15.14
CA GLN A 109 -0.09 3.66 -14.10
C GLN A 109 1.09 4.49 -14.61
N GLU A 110 0.90 5.25 -15.69
CA GLU A 110 1.64 6.51 -15.88
C GLU A 110 0.71 7.64 -15.43
N PRO A 111 0.94 8.30 -14.28
CA PRO A 111 0.47 9.66 -14.12
C PRO A 111 1.11 10.48 -15.24
N GLN A 112 0.29 11.16 -16.05
CA GLN A 112 0.77 12.14 -17.01
C GLN A 112 1.75 13.09 -16.31
N GLU A 113 3.04 13.00 -16.66
CA GLU A 113 3.95 14.12 -16.53
C GLU A 113 3.44 15.23 -17.46
N GLN A 114 2.52 16.04 -16.93
CA GLN A 114 2.19 17.31 -17.54
C GLN A 114 3.43 18.19 -17.37
N SER A 115 4.27 18.15 -18.40
CA SER A 115 5.38 19.06 -18.61
C SER A 115 4.83 20.47 -18.67
N THR A 116 4.82 21.20 -17.54
CA THR A 116 4.84 22.66 -17.59
C THR A 116 6.23 23.05 -18.07
N SER A 117 6.37 23.11 -19.39
CA SER A 117 7.31 23.98 -20.08
C SER A 117 7.05 25.40 -19.59
N ASN A 118 7.74 25.82 -18.53
CA ASN A 118 8.00 27.23 -18.30
C ASN A 118 9.26 27.55 -19.10
N GLU A 119 9.05 28.11 -20.29
CA GLU A 119 10.04 28.95 -20.95
C GLU A 119 10.27 30.18 -20.07
N ASP A 120 11.27 30.12 -19.19
CA ASP A 120 11.97 31.29 -18.70
C ASP A 120 13.34 31.30 -19.36
N ASP A 121 13.42 31.94 -20.53
CA ASP A 121 14.65 32.48 -21.13
C ASP A 121 14.27 33.50 -22.21
N GLN A 122 13.93 34.74 -21.78
CA GLN A 122 14.47 36.02 -22.30
C GLN A 122 13.81 37.25 -21.67
#